data_AF-A0A090D2B2-F1
#
_entry.id   AF-A0A090D2B2-F1
#
_cell.length_a   1.000
_cell.length_b   1.000
_cell.length_c   1.000
_cell.angle_alpha   90.00
_cell.angle_beta   90.00
_cell.angle_gamma   90.00
#
_symmetry.space_group_name_H-M   'P 1'
#
loop_
_entity.id
_entity.type
_entity.pdbx_description
1 polymer ?
#
loop_
_entity_poly.entity_id
_entity_poly.type
_entity_poly.pdbx_seq_one_letter_code
_entity_poly.pdbx_strand_id
1 'polypeptide(L)'
;MVAKSLAIRKLKHELSFLEIELRELYLLLLKKNKALKGNDLEELHKIQTEESSVRENLRARLREAAFLFIELLYFKLSDKAEGKHLNITDLLHLLQNPLLEEDFLGNLEKPIRLFKERIDIMEAWNQELALEKNIPIQ
;
A
#
# COMPACT_ATOMS: atom_id res chain seq x y z
N MET A 1 -11.64 12.11 22.86
CA MET A 1 -11.84 12.92 21.62
C MET A 1 -10.53 13.35 20.94
N VAL A 2 -9.55 13.95 21.63
CA VAL A 2 -8.31 14.47 21.00
C VAL A 2 -7.44 13.37 20.35
N ALA A 3 -7.24 12.23 21.02
CA ALA A 3 -6.42 11.12 20.52
C ALA A 3 -6.99 10.49 19.23
N LYS A 4 -8.30 10.24 19.19
CA LYS A 4 -9.01 9.71 18.01
C LYS A 4 -8.85 10.62 16.78
N SER A 5 -9.01 11.93 16.96
CA SER A 5 -8.80 12.92 15.88
C SER A 5 -7.36 12.94 15.37
N LEU A 6 -6.38 12.73 16.25
CA LEU A 6 -4.98 12.61 15.85
C LEU A 6 -4.70 11.33 15.05
N ALA A 7 -5.21 10.17 15.50
CA ALA A 7 -5.05 8.90 14.80
C ALA A 7 -5.68 8.93 13.38
N ILE A 8 -6.86 9.56 13.23
CA ILE A 8 -7.49 9.75 11.90
C ILE A 8 -6.61 10.60 10.98
N ARG A 9 -6.06 11.72 11.49
CA ARG A 9 -5.17 12.58 10.69
C ARG A 9 -3.89 11.86 10.28
N LYS A 10 -3.28 11.10 11.20
CA LYS A 10 -2.10 10.28 10.91
C LYS A 10 -2.41 9.23 9.84
N LEU A 11 -3.53 8.50 9.96
CA LEU A 11 -3.87 7.48 8.98
C LEU A 11 -4.11 8.09 7.58
N LYS A 12 -4.81 9.22 7.49
CA LYS A 12 -4.96 9.94 6.22
C LYS A 12 -3.61 10.33 5.62
N HIS A 13 -2.68 10.79 6.45
CA HIS A 13 -1.34 11.15 6.01
C HIS A 13 -0.55 9.96 5.48
N GLU A 14 -0.55 8.84 6.19
CA GLU A 14 0.11 7.60 5.74
C GLU A 14 -0.51 7.06 4.44
N LEU A 15 -1.82 7.15 4.28
CA LEU A 15 -2.50 6.76 3.04
C LEU A 15 -2.15 7.66 1.85
N SER A 16 -1.97 8.97 2.07
CA SER A 16 -1.49 9.88 1.01
C SER A 16 -0.05 9.56 0.61
N PHE A 17 0.84 9.25 1.55
CA PHE A 17 2.18 8.77 1.22
C PHE A 17 2.16 7.44 0.49
N LEU A 18 1.28 6.52 0.91
CA LEU A 18 1.11 5.24 0.25
C LEU A 18 0.72 5.41 -1.23
N GLU A 19 -0.17 6.35 -1.55
CA GLU A 19 -0.53 6.66 -2.95
C GLU A 19 0.69 7.14 -3.75
N ILE A 20 1.50 8.04 -3.18
CA ILE A 20 2.70 8.58 -3.82
C ILE A 20 3.69 7.46 -4.13
N GLU A 21 3.99 6.63 -3.14
CA GLU A 21 4.94 5.52 -3.25
C GLU A 21 4.45 4.44 -4.25
N LEU A 22 3.14 4.17 -4.30
CA LEU A 22 2.54 3.28 -5.31
C LEU A 22 2.67 3.85 -6.72
N ARG A 23 2.46 5.16 -6.87
CA ARG A 23 2.66 5.85 -8.15
C ARG A 23 4.12 5.79 -8.59
N GLU A 24 5.06 6.00 -7.68
CA GLU A 24 6.50 5.90 -7.94
C GLU A 24 6.90 4.49 -8.39
N LEU A 25 6.43 3.46 -7.67
CA LEU A 25 6.67 2.07 -8.07
C LEU A 25 6.12 1.78 -9.48
N TYR A 26 4.89 2.24 -9.78
CA TYR A 26 4.32 2.08 -11.11
C TYR A 26 5.18 2.74 -12.21
N LEU A 27 5.69 3.95 -11.96
CA LEU A 27 6.58 4.64 -12.91
C LEU A 27 7.92 3.91 -13.10
N LEU A 28 8.49 3.33 -12.03
CA LEU A 28 9.68 2.49 -12.11
C LEU A 28 9.43 1.23 -12.93
N LEU A 29 8.29 0.57 -12.75
CA LEU A 29 7.93 -0.61 -13.55
C LEU A 29 7.72 -0.27 -15.03
N LEU A 30 7.18 0.90 -15.36
CA LEU A 30 7.12 1.39 -16.74
C LEU A 30 8.51 1.65 -17.33
N LYS A 31 9.43 2.24 -16.56
CA LYS A 31 10.82 2.41 -16.99
C LYS A 31 11.49 1.06 -17.20
N LYS A 32 11.29 0.11 -16.28
CA LYS A 32 11.80 -1.27 -16.36
C LYS A 32 11.33 -1.95 -17.64
N ASN A 33 10.06 -1.79 -17.98
CA ASN A 33 9.49 -2.30 -19.23
C ASN A 33 10.22 -1.77 -20.47
N LYS A 34 10.49 -0.47 -20.50
CA LYS A 34 11.23 0.17 -21.61
C LYS A 34 12.68 -0.32 -21.68
N ALA A 35 13.36 -0.39 -20.54
CA ALA A 35 14.74 -0.87 -20.46
C ALA A 35 14.84 -2.35 -20.86
N LEU A 36 13.90 -3.20 -20.42
CA LEU A 36 13.76 -4.58 -20.87
C LEU A 36 13.58 -4.63 -22.39
N LYS A 37 12.64 -3.88 -22.97
CA LYS A 37 12.46 -3.82 -24.43
C LYS A 37 13.71 -3.38 -25.18
N GLY A 38 14.47 -2.42 -24.64
CA GLY A 38 15.73 -1.93 -25.19
C GLY A 38 16.96 -2.81 -24.91
N ASN A 39 16.86 -3.85 -24.08
CA ASN A 39 18.00 -4.61 -23.54
C ASN A 39 19.04 -3.71 -22.83
N ASP A 40 18.59 -2.64 -22.17
CA ASP A 40 19.46 -1.69 -21.46
C ASP A 40 19.79 -2.19 -20.05
N LEU A 41 20.85 -3.00 -19.93
CA LEU A 41 21.24 -3.64 -18.67
C LEU A 41 21.70 -2.64 -17.60
N GLU A 42 22.30 -1.51 -18.00
CA GLU A 42 22.75 -0.49 -17.04
C GLU A 42 21.56 0.21 -16.41
N GLU A 43 20.58 0.60 -17.23
CA GLU A 43 19.34 1.20 -16.74
C GLU A 43 18.52 0.20 -15.90
N LEU A 44 18.47 -1.08 -16.28
CA LEU A 44 17.81 -2.11 -15.48
C LEU A 44 18.42 -2.24 -14.07
N HIS A 45 19.74 -2.15 -13.95
CA HIS A 45 20.40 -2.22 -12.65
C HIS A 45 20.09 -1.01 -11.76
N LYS A 46 20.09 0.20 -12.34
CA LYS A 46 19.67 1.43 -11.66
C LYS A 46 18.23 1.33 -11.17
N ILE A 47 17.32 0.92 -12.06
CA ILE A 47 15.90 0.75 -11.73
C ILE A 47 15.72 -0.27 -10.61
N GLN A 48 16.45 -1.38 -10.60
CA GLN A 48 16.33 -2.41 -9.56
C GLN A 48 16.73 -1.88 -8.17
N THR A 49 17.75 -1.03 -8.11
CA THR A 49 18.17 -0.38 -6.86
C THR A 49 17.10 0.58 -6.34
N GLU A 50 16.55 1.42 -7.23
CA GLU A 50 15.46 2.35 -6.90
C GLU A 50 14.18 1.60 -6.49
N GLU A 51 13.81 0.56 -7.24
CA GLU A 51 12.64 -0.28 -6.98
C GLU A 51 12.71 -0.93 -5.59
N SER A 52 13.88 -1.42 -5.19
CA SER A 52 14.09 -2.02 -3.88
C SER A 52 13.82 -1.03 -2.74
N SER A 53 14.32 0.20 -2.87
CA SER A 53 14.10 1.28 -1.90
C SER A 53 12.62 1.66 -1.79
N VAL A 54 11.94 1.87 -2.92
CA VAL A 54 10.50 2.19 -2.94
C VAL A 54 9.66 1.06 -2.33
N ARG A 55 10.01 -0.21 -2.60
CA ARG A 55 9.32 -1.36 -1.99
C ARG A 55 9.52 -1.45 -0.48
N GLU A 56 10.70 -1.09 0.02
CA GLU A 56 10.94 -1.02 1.46
C GLU A 56 10.11 0.07 2.13
N ASN A 57 10.08 1.27 1.54
CA ASN A 57 9.23 2.37 1.98
C ASN A 57 7.75 1.98 2.01
N LEU A 58 7.25 1.39 0.92
CA LEU A 58 5.87 0.88 0.83
C LEU A 58 5.54 -0.08 1.97
N ARG A 59 6.43 -1.04 2.26
CA ARG A 59 6.23 -1.99 3.36
C ARG A 59 6.17 -1.29 4.72
N ALA A 60 7.04 -0.31 4.97
CA ALA A 60 7.03 0.46 6.21
C ALA A 60 5.72 1.26 6.36
N ARG A 61 5.30 1.96 5.30
CA ARG A 61 4.05 2.74 5.25
C ARG A 61 2.81 1.89 5.46
N LEU A 62 2.75 0.72 4.82
CA LEU A 62 1.65 -0.23 5.01
C LEU A 62 1.55 -0.73 6.45
N ARG A 63 2.69 -0.99 7.11
CA ARG A 63 2.72 -1.39 8.52
C ARG A 63 2.19 -0.29 9.42
N GLU A 64 2.64 0.95 9.22
CA GLU A 64 2.19 2.10 10.01
C GLU A 64 0.69 2.37 9.81
N ALA A 65 0.22 2.35 8.56
CA ALA A 65 -1.20 2.50 8.24
C ALA A 65 -2.05 1.39 8.88
N ALA A 66 -1.57 0.14 8.87
CA ALA A 66 -2.25 -0.97 9.53
C ALA A 66 -2.33 -0.79 11.06
N PHE A 67 -1.24 -0.32 11.69
CA PHE A 67 -1.22 -0.03 13.12
C PHE A 67 -2.24 1.07 13.49
N LEU A 68 -2.23 2.18 12.76
CA LEU A 68 -3.16 3.29 12.97
C LEU A 68 -4.62 2.87 12.71
N PHE A 69 -4.85 2.00 11.73
CA PHE A 69 -6.17 1.44 11.49
C PHE A 69 -6.67 0.62 12.68
N ILE A 70 -5.83 -0.28 13.22
CA ILE A 70 -6.15 -1.05 14.42
C ILE A 70 -6.42 -0.13 15.62
N GLU A 71 -5.64 0.94 15.80
CA GLU A 71 -5.84 1.94 16.85
C GLU A 71 -7.21 2.64 16.73
N LEU A 72 -7.62 2.98 15.50
CA LEU A 72 -8.94 3.55 15.23
C LEU A 72 -10.08 2.55 15.48
N LEU A 73 -9.88 1.28 15.14
CA LEU A 73 -10.83 0.23 15.47
C LEU A 73 -11.00 0.10 16.98
N TYR A 74 -9.91 0.08 17.73
CA TYR A 74 -9.94 0.07 19.20
C TYR A 74 -10.76 1.25 19.75
N PHE A 75 -10.51 2.48 19.30
CA PHE A 75 -11.29 3.65 19.74
C PHE A 75 -12.78 3.54 19.39
N LYS A 76 -13.11 3.06 18.18
CA LYS A 76 -14.51 2.91 17.75
C LYS A 76 -15.26 1.90 18.62
N LEU A 77 -14.57 0.89 19.13
CA LEU A 77 -15.16 -0.14 19.98
C LEU A 77 -15.22 0.28 21.43
N SER A 78 -14.20 0.96 21.95
CA SER A 78 -14.23 1.53 23.30
C SER A 78 -15.34 2.57 23.44
N ASP A 79 -15.60 3.36 22.39
CA ASP A 79 -16.69 4.35 22.36
C ASP A 79 -18.08 3.67 22.36
N LYS A 80 -18.21 2.43 21.86
CA LYS A 80 -19.46 1.64 21.85
C LYS A 80 -19.62 0.73 23.08
N ALA A 81 -18.50 0.36 23.69
CA ALA A 81 -18.43 -0.48 24.88
C ALA A 81 -18.23 0.42 26.09
N GLU A 82 -19.31 0.99 26.63
CA GLU A 82 -19.30 1.49 28.01
C GLU A 82 -18.93 0.30 28.93
N GLY A 83 -17.64 0.16 29.25
CA GLY A 83 -17.12 -0.74 30.27
C GLY A 83 -16.97 -2.23 29.91
N LYS A 84 -16.99 -2.65 28.64
CA LYS A 84 -16.73 -4.06 28.26
C LYS A 84 -15.35 -4.24 27.60
N HIS A 85 -14.53 -5.12 28.17
CA HIS A 85 -13.27 -5.56 27.56
C HIS A 85 -13.56 -6.30 26.25
N LEU A 86 -13.03 -5.80 25.13
CA LEU A 86 -13.09 -6.50 23.85
C LEU A 86 -11.98 -7.53 23.79
N ASN A 87 -12.35 -8.77 23.43
CA ASN A 87 -11.37 -9.82 23.20
C ASN A 87 -10.87 -9.78 21.74
N ILE A 88 -9.78 -10.51 21.46
CA ILE A 88 -9.17 -10.61 20.12
C ILE A 88 -10.14 -11.14 19.07
N THR A 89 -11.11 -12.00 19.44
CA THR A 89 -12.11 -12.54 18.53
C THR A 89 -13.09 -11.46 18.07
N ASP A 90 -13.49 -10.55 18.96
CA ASP A 90 -14.32 -9.39 18.62
C ASP A 90 -13.58 -8.45 17.66
N LEU A 91 -12.26 -8.25 17.88
CA LEU A 91 -11.38 -7.47 17.00
C LEU A 91 -11.24 -8.07 15.58
N LEU A 92 -11.24 -9.40 15.46
CA LEU A 92 -11.13 -10.09 14.18
C LEU A 92 -12.45 -10.08 13.38
N HIS A 93 -13.61 -10.18 14.04
CA HIS A 93 -14.91 -10.05 13.37
C HIS A 93 -15.19 -8.65 12.84
N LEU A 94 -14.47 -7.66 13.34
CA LEU A 94 -14.54 -6.29 12.89
C LEU A 94 -13.80 -6.10 11.56
N LEU A 95 -12.66 -6.77 11.36
CA LEU A 95 -11.98 -6.78 10.04
C LEU A 95 -12.84 -7.37 8.92
N GLN A 96 -13.90 -8.12 9.26
CA GLN A 96 -14.88 -8.68 8.32
C GLN A 96 -16.10 -7.76 8.08
N ASN A 97 -16.26 -6.69 8.87
CA ASN A 97 -17.27 -5.66 8.63
C ASN A 97 -16.71 -4.59 7.69
N PRO A 98 -17.53 -4.01 6.78
CA PRO A 98 -17.17 -2.79 6.06
C PRO A 98 -17.11 -1.64 7.07
N LEU A 99 -16.03 -1.54 7.84
CA LEU A 99 -15.93 -0.67 9.01
C LEU A 99 -15.88 0.82 8.70
N LEU A 100 -16.01 1.18 7.43
CA LEU A 100 -15.99 2.52 6.90
C LEU A 100 -17.27 2.77 6.09
N GLU A 101 -18.43 2.74 6.76
CA GLU A 101 -19.71 3.19 6.16
C GLU A 101 -19.78 4.72 5.94
N GLU A 102 -18.70 5.44 6.17
CA GLU A 102 -18.49 6.78 5.64
C GLU A 102 -17.16 6.79 4.90
N ASP A 103 -17.12 7.58 3.82
CA ASP A 103 -16.06 7.93 2.86
C ASP A 103 -14.67 8.21 3.50
N PHE A 104 -14.16 7.30 4.32
CA PHE A 104 -13.01 7.47 5.20
C PHE A 104 -11.72 7.51 4.40
N LEU A 105 -11.64 6.61 3.42
CA LEU A 105 -10.66 6.67 2.35
C LEU A 105 -11.02 7.76 1.34
N GLY A 106 -12.31 8.06 1.16
CA GLY A 106 -12.81 9.11 0.27
C GLY A 106 -12.17 9.02 -1.11
N ASN A 107 -11.59 10.13 -1.57
CA ASN A 107 -10.91 10.22 -2.85
C ASN A 107 -9.61 9.37 -2.96
N LEU A 108 -9.10 8.77 -1.87
CA LEU A 108 -7.84 7.99 -1.88
C LEU A 108 -8.04 6.50 -2.18
N GLU A 109 -9.22 5.93 -1.92
CA GLU A 109 -9.47 4.50 -2.15
C GLU A 109 -9.29 4.12 -3.61
N LYS A 110 -9.93 4.89 -4.50
CA LYS A 110 -9.95 4.62 -5.94
C LYS A 110 -8.56 4.74 -6.57
N PRO A 111 -7.75 5.78 -6.30
CA PRO A 111 -6.36 5.85 -6.74
C PRO A 111 -5.49 4.70 -6.23
N ILE A 112 -5.54 4.39 -4.92
CA ILE A 112 -4.72 3.31 -4.34
C ILE A 112 -5.06 1.96 -4.98
N ARG A 113 -6.36 1.64 -5.13
CA ARG A 113 -6.80 0.41 -5.80
C ARG A 113 -6.35 0.36 -7.26
N LEU A 114 -6.53 1.46 -8.00
CA LEU A 114 -6.13 1.54 -9.40
C LEU A 114 -4.61 1.37 -9.60
N PHE A 115 -3.79 1.96 -8.73
CA PHE A 115 -2.34 1.79 -8.81
C PHE A 115 -1.93 0.35 -8.48
N LYS A 116 -2.56 -0.28 -7.49
CA LYS A 116 -2.32 -1.70 -7.19
C LYS A 116 -2.61 -2.59 -8.40
N GLU A 117 -3.78 -2.47 -9.02
CA GLU A 117 -4.15 -3.25 -10.21
C GLU A 117 -3.15 -3.04 -11.35
N ARG A 118 -2.73 -1.79 -11.59
CA ARG A 118 -1.76 -1.46 -12.63
C ARG A 118 -0.35 -2.01 -12.34
N ILE A 119 0.08 -1.99 -11.08
CA ILE A 119 1.34 -2.58 -10.64
C ILE A 119 1.31 -4.08 -10.91
N ASP A 120 0.24 -4.78 -10.50
CA ASP A 120 0.12 -6.23 -10.68
C ASP A 120 0.24 -6.62 -12.17
N ILE A 121 -0.42 -5.87 -13.07
CA ILE A 121 -0.31 -6.06 -14.53
C ILE A 121 1.12 -5.81 -15.02
N MET A 122 1.73 -4.71 -14.59
CA MET A 122 3.07 -4.33 -15.04
C MET A 122 4.16 -5.28 -14.54
N GLU A 123 4.02 -5.83 -13.33
CA GLU A 123 4.92 -6.85 -12.80
C GLU A 123 4.85 -8.12 -13.66
N ALA A 124 3.65 -8.60 -13.98
CA ALA A 124 3.45 -9.76 -14.84
C ALA A 124 4.11 -9.56 -16.22
N TRP A 125 3.86 -8.42 -16.87
CA TRP A 125 4.45 -8.11 -18.18
C TRP A 125 5.97 -8.00 -18.14
N ASN A 126 6.54 -7.41 -17.09
CA ASN A 126 7.99 -7.31 -16.95
C ASN A 126 8.64 -8.68 -16.71
N GLN A 127 7.97 -9.57 -15.99
CA GLN A 127 8.41 -10.96 -15.83
C GLN A 127 8.42 -11.70 -17.17
N GLU A 128 7.33 -11.62 -17.92
CA GLU A 128 7.23 -12.23 -19.26
C GLU A 128 8.34 -11.74 -20.19
N LEU A 129 8.54 -10.42 -20.29
CA LEU A 129 9.57 -9.83 -21.16
C LEU A 129 11.00 -10.24 -20.79
N ALA A 130 11.30 -10.34 -19.50
CA ALA A 130 12.64 -10.76 -19.09
C ALA A 130 12.88 -12.24 -19.38
N LEU A 131 11.85 -13.09 -19.21
CA LEU A 131 11.91 -14.51 -19.60
C LEU A 131 12.16 -14.65 -21.11
N GLU A 132 11.41 -13.92 -21.94
CA GLU A 132 11.61 -13.89 -23.40
C GLU A 132 13.03 -13.48 -23.78
N LYS A 133 13.63 -12.56 -23.03
CA LYS A 133 14.96 -12.00 -23.30
C LYS A 133 16.10 -12.73 -22.58
N ASN A 134 15.80 -13.79 -21.81
CA ASN A 134 16.76 -14.47 -20.93
C ASN A 134 17.51 -13.51 -19.99
N ILE A 135 16.85 -12.47 -19.51
CA ILE A 135 17.40 -11.51 -18.55
C ILE A 135 17.02 -11.98 -17.13
N PRO A 136 17.98 -12.25 -16.24
CA PRO A 136 17.67 -12.60 -14.86
C PRO A 136 17.08 -11.40 -14.13
N ILE A 137 15.90 -11.57 -13.53
CA ILE A 137 15.32 -10.59 -12.60
C ILE A 137 15.37 -11.18 -11.19
N GLN A 138 15.89 -10.42 -10.22
CA GLN A 138 15.82 -10.72 -8.78
C GLN A 138 14.81 -9.79 -8.11
#